data_AF-A0A961PUV7-F1
#
_entry.id   AF-A0A961PUV7-F1
#
_cell.length_a   1.000
_cell.length_b   1.000
_cell.length_c   1.000
_cell.angle_alpha   90.00
_cell.angle_beta   90.00
_cell.angle_gamma   90.00
#
_symmetry.space_group_name_H-M   'P 1'
#
loop_
_entity.id
_entity.type
_entity.pdbx_description
1 polymer ?
#
loop_
_entity_poly.entity_id
_entity_poly.type
_entity_poly.pdbx_seq_one_letter_code
_entity_poly.pdbx_strand_id
1 'polypeptide(L)'
;ARLNDIDRFRNVNVAATRPEEVLPEDPEDSFAFLAACLRRIPEVILAEHATAAVYGATRNGKWIYRAPADAPRSAAGGFEARCLAALGWDGPLDAADPPRLDVEAERRLTLGAWGERAAPE
;
A
#
# COMPACT_ATOMS: atom_id res chain seq x y z
N ALA A 1 -4.67 -4.00 -6.54
CA ALA A 1 -4.85 -5.23 -7.34
C ALA A 1 -3.54 -5.86 -7.84
N ARG A 2 -2.72 -5.24 -8.72
CA ARG A 2 -1.56 -5.92 -9.37
C ARG A 2 -0.38 -6.33 -8.48
N LEU A 3 -0.17 -5.69 -7.31
CA LEU A 3 0.95 -6.06 -6.43
C LEU A 3 0.71 -7.34 -5.61
N ASN A 4 -0.55 -7.74 -5.38
CA ASN A 4 -0.84 -9.03 -4.71
C ASN A 4 -0.52 -10.23 -5.62
N ASP A 5 -0.47 -10.01 -6.94
CA ASP A 5 -0.09 -11.04 -7.90
C ASP A 5 1.35 -11.53 -7.70
N ILE A 6 2.21 -10.74 -7.05
CA ILE A 6 3.57 -11.15 -6.67
C ILE A 6 3.53 -12.25 -5.60
N ASP A 7 2.66 -12.12 -4.61
CA ASP A 7 2.48 -13.14 -3.58
C ASP A 7 1.81 -14.39 -4.17
N ARG A 8 0.84 -14.22 -5.09
CA ARG A 8 0.27 -15.34 -5.85
C ARG A 8 1.33 -16.10 -6.65
N PHE A 9 2.23 -15.39 -7.33
CA PHE A 9 3.31 -16.00 -8.10
C PHE A 9 4.28 -16.80 -7.22
N ARG A 10 4.61 -16.29 -6.02
CA ARG A 10 5.45 -17.02 -5.06
C ARG A 10 4.83 -18.33 -4.57
N ASN A 11 3.51 -18.42 -4.57
CA ASN A 11 2.76 -19.57 -4.11
C ASN A 11 2.36 -20.55 -5.24
N VAL A 12 2.89 -20.36 -6.45
CA VAL A 12 2.66 -21.30 -7.57
C VAL A 12 3.14 -22.69 -7.19
N ASN A 13 2.27 -23.68 -7.36
CA ASN A 13 2.60 -25.08 -7.15
C ASN A 13 3.38 -25.63 -8.35
N VAL A 14 4.71 -25.63 -8.25
CA VAL A 14 5.60 -26.16 -9.31
C VAL A 14 5.50 -27.68 -9.47
N ALA A 15 4.86 -28.38 -8.54
CA ALA A 15 4.62 -29.82 -8.62
C ALA A 15 3.22 -30.15 -9.18
N ALA A 16 2.44 -29.14 -9.60
CA ALA A 16 1.11 -29.32 -10.16
C ALA A 16 1.14 -30.26 -11.36
N THR A 17 0.20 -31.21 -11.37
CA THR A 17 0.02 -32.17 -12.48
C THR A 17 -1.20 -31.84 -13.32
N ARG A 18 -2.06 -30.93 -12.85
CA ARG A 18 -3.25 -30.43 -13.54
C ARG A 18 -3.31 -28.90 -13.54
N PRO A 19 -3.92 -28.26 -14.55
CA PRO A 19 -4.02 -26.80 -14.64
C PRO A 19 -4.63 -26.13 -13.40
N GLU A 20 -5.66 -26.75 -12.82
CA GLU A 20 -6.34 -26.28 -11.61
C GLU A 20 -5.47 -26.33 -10.33
N GLU A 21 -4.37 -27.09 -10.34
CA GLU A 21 -3.47 -27.23 -9.18
C GLU A 21 -2.34 -26.20 -9.18
N VAL A 22 -2.15 -25.45 -10.28
CA VAL A 22 -1.01 -24.54 -10.50
C VAL A 22 -1.08 -23.33 -9.58
N LEU A 23 -2.27 -22.76 -9.44
CA LEU A 23 -2.53 -21.64 -8.57
C LEU A 23 -3.39 -22.14 -7.42
N PRO A 24 -2.95 -21.99 -6.16
CA PRO A 24 -3.83 -22.28 -5.02
C PRO A 24 -5.10 -21.42 -5.11
N GLU A 25 -6.25 -21.97 -4.69
CA GLU A 25 -7.48 -21.19 -4.52
C GLU A 25 -7.17 -19.96 -3.67
N ASP A 26 -7.68 -18.82 -4.14
CA ASP A 26 -7.22 -17.47 -3.85
C ASP A 26 -6.64 -17.35 -2.42
N PRO A 27 -5.31 -17.30 -2.24
CA PRO A 27 -4.75 -17.13 -0.92
C PRO A 27 -5.34 -15.83 -0.39
N GLU A 28 -6.02 -15.88 0.77
CA GLU A 28 -6.47 -14.68 1.49
C GLU A 28 -5.41 -13.60 1.30
N ASP A 29 -5.80 -12.42 0.79
CA ASP A 29 -4.84 -11.41 0.33
C ASP A 29 -3.73 -11.22 1.38
N SER A 30 -2.58 -11.88 1.15
CA SER A 30 -1.62 -12.08 2.23
C SER A 30 -0.81 -10.80 2.47
N PHE A 31 -0.72 -9.97 1.43
CA PHE A 31 0.04 -8.72 1.39
C PHE A 31 1.49 -8.87 1.92
N ALA A 32 2.03 -10.09 1.89
CA ALA A 32 3.30 -10.43 2.52
C ALA A 32 4.46 -9.75 1.82
N PHE A 33 4.39 -9.62 0.49
CA PHE A 33 5.34 -8.84 -0.29
C PHE A 33 5.32 -7.35 0.10
N LEU A 34 4.13 -6.74 0.19
CA LEU A 34 3.99 -5.34 0.59
C LEU A 34 4.51 -5.10 2.01
N ALA A 35 4.19 -6.01 2.94
CA ALA A 35 4.71 -5.96 4.30
C ALA A 35 6.25 -6.08 4.32
N ALA A 36 6.83 -6.90 3.44
CA ALA A 36 8.28 -6.99 3.29
C ALA A 36 8.90 -5.71 2.71
N CYS A 37 8.24 -5.06 1.76
CA CYS A 37 8.65 -3.75 1.24
C CYS A 37 8.66 -2.69 2.35
N LEU A 38 7.57 -2.58 3.12
CA LEU A 38 7.43 -1.61 4.22
C LEU A 38 8.55 -1.75 5.27
N ARG A 39 8.99 -2.98 5.55
CA ARG A 39 10.10 -3.25 6.49
C ARG A 39 11.49 -2.91 5.95
N ARG A 40 11.68 -2.94 4.62
CA ARG A 40 13.01 -2.78 3.98
C ARG A 40 13.26 -1.36 3.50
N ILE A 41 12.20 -0.63 3.15
CA ILE A 41 12.32 0.75 2.69
C ILE A 41 12.42 1.64 3.95
N PRO A 42 13.48 2.47 4.08
CA PRO A 42 13.71 3.26 5.28
C PRO A 42 12.55 4.20 5.64
N GLU A 43 11.92 4.79 4.62
CA GLU A 43 10.78 5.67 4.77
C GLU A 43 9.79 5.43 3.63
N VAL A 44 8.52 5.22 3.99
CA VAL A 44 7.43 5.07 3.03
C VAL A 44 6.36 6.09 3.37
N ILE A 45 6.01 6.92 2.40
CA ILE A 45 4.92 7.89 2.49
C ILE A 45 3.78 7.39 1.60
N LEU A 46 2.58 7.35 2.17
CA LEU A 46 1.35 6.99 1.49
C LEU A 46 0.53 8.27 1.29
N ALA A 47 0.19 8.56 0.05
CA ALA A 47 -0.60 9.71 -0.34
C ALA A 47 -1.74 9.29 -1.25
N GLU A 48 -2.88 9.95 -1.11
CA GLU A 48 -4.01 9.79 -2.02
C GLU A 48 -3.62 10.31 -3.40
N HIS A 49 -3.96 9.56 -4.45
CA HIS A 49 -3.40 9.76 -5.79
C HIS A 49 -3.84 11.07 -6.46
N ALA A 50 -5.08 11.51 -6.25
CA ALA A 50 -5.64 12.70 -6.88
C ALA A 50 -5.28 14.00 -6.14
N THR A 51 -5.33 13.96 -4.82
CA THR A 51 -5.14 15.12 -3.94
C THR A 51 -3.71 15.28 -3.47
N ALA A 52 -2.90 14.21 -3.55
CA ALA A 52 -1.61 14.09 -2.91
C ALA A 52 -1.64 14.29 -1.38
N ALA A 53 -2.83 14.16 -0.77
CA ALA A 53 -2.98 14.22 0.67
C ALA A 53 -2.26 13.02 1.30
N VAL A 54 -1.23 13.31 2.10
CA VAL A 54 -0.50 12.28 2.84
C VAL A 54 -1.42 11.73 3.92
N TYR A 55 -1.78 10.47 3.81
CA TYR A 55 -2.61 9.82 4.80
C TYR A 55 -1.82 8.89 5.70
N GLY A 56 -0.60 8.47 5.32
CA GLY A 56 0.17 7.54 6.14
C GLY A 56 1.66 7.67 5.92
N ALA A 57 2.44 7.38 6.96
CA ALA A 57 3.87 7.21 6.79
C ALA A 57 4.46 6.21 7.75
N THR A 58 5.52 5.55 7.27
CA THR A 58 6.30 4.59 8.04
C THR A 58 7.77 4.92 7.97
N ARG A 59 8.48 4.61 9.05
CA ARG A 59 9.94 4.68 9.14
C ARG A 59 10.47 3.37 9.71
N ASN A 60 11.38 2.73 8.98
CA ASN A 60 11.92 1.41 9.33
C ASN A 60 10.82 0.38 9.65
N GLY A 61 9.76 0.36 8.82
CA GLY A 61 8.61 -0.55 8.99
C GLY A 61 7.66 -0.23 10.14
N LYS A 62 7.83 0.89 10.86
CA LYS A 62 6.93 1.34 11.92
C LYS A 62 6.12 2.53 11.46
N TRP A 63 4.83 2.56 11.78
CA TRP A 63 3.98 3.71 11.52
C TRP A 63 4.36 4.89 12.42
N ILE A 64 4.63 6.03 11.78
CA ILE A 64 4.97 7.29 12.46
C ILE A 64 3.90 8.37 12.28
N TYR A 65 3.04 8.21 11.26
CA TYR A 65 1.95 9.14 10.98
C TYR A 65 0.77 8.41 10.33
N ARG A 66 -0.45 8.80 10.71
CA ARG A 66 -1.71 8.35 10.09
C ARG A 66 -2.75 9.47 10.14
N ALA A 67 -3.45 9.67 9.03
CA ALA A 67 -4.62 10.54 8.91
C ALA A 67 -5.77 9.74 8.26
N PRO A 68 -6.59 9.02 9.05
CA PRO A 68 -7.66 8.18 8.51
C PRO A 68 -8.71 8.93 7.68
N ALA A 69 -8.89 10.23 7.89
CA ALA A 69 -9.83 11.05 7.13
C ALA A 69 -9.43 11.20 5.65
N ASP A 70 -8.12 11.18 5.39
CA ASP A 70 -7.50 11.37 4.07
C ASP A 70 -7.12 10.04 3.42
N ALA A 71 -7.24 8.92 4.15
CA ALA A 71 -7.00 7.59 3.62
C ALA A 71 -8.05 7.22 2.56
N PRO A 72 -7.70 6.42 1.54
CA PRO A 72 -8.63 6.00 0.52
C PRO A 72 -9.88 5.39 1.16
N ARG A 73 -11.04 6.00 0.93
CA ARG A 73 -12.33 5.47 1.35
C ARG A 73 -12.74 4.32 0.41
N SER A 74 -11.94 3.27 0.32
CA SER A 74 -12.44 2.01 -0.22
C SER A 74 -13.55 1.56 0.74
N ALA A 75 -14.78 1.40 0.25
CA ALA A 75 -15.92 0.92 1.04
C ALA A 75 -15.46 -0.15 2.05
N ALA A 76 -15.83 0.00 3.33
CA ALA A 76 -15.34 -0.86 4.41
C ALA A 76 -15.26 -2.34 3.96
N GLY A 77 -14.04 -2.88 3.89
CA GLY A 77 -13.76 -4.23 3.36
C GLY A 77 -13.11 -4.28 1.97
N GLY A 78 -12.90 -3.15 1.31
CA GLY A 78 -12.17 -3.06 0.03
C GLY A 78 -10.72 -3.56 0.11
N PHE A 79 -10.10 -3.78 -1.05
CA PHE A 79 -8.71 -4.28 -1.15
C PHE A 79 -7.71 -3.38 -0.43
N GLU A 80 -7.84 -2.06 -0.59
CA GLU A 80 -6.97 -1.06 0.04
C GLU A 80 -7.12 -1.07 1.56
N ALA A 81 -8.36 -1.14 2.07
CA ALA A 81 -8.63 -1.27 3.50
C ALA A 81 -8.02 -2.55 4.08
N ARG A 82 -8.19 -3.70 3.42
CA ARG A 82 -7.60 -4.98 3.86
C ARG A 82 -6.07 -4.95 3.81
N CYS A 83 -5.50 -4.29 2.80
CA CYS A 83 -4.06 -4.08 2.68
C CYS A 83 -3.53 -3.24 3.84
N LEU A 84 -4.13 -2.08 4.13
CA LEU A 84 -3.74 -1.23 5.24
C LEU A 84 -3.84 -1.95 6.59
N ALA A 85 -4.93 -2.68 6.81
CA ALA A 85 -5.11 -3.50 8.01
C ALA A 85 -3.98 -4.54 8.16
N ALA A 86 -3.64 -5.27 7.09
CA ALA A 86 -2.54 -6.24 7.08
C ALA A 86 -1.16 -5.60 7.31
N LEU A 87 -0.98 -4.32 6.95
CA LEU A 87 0.22 -3.54 7.22
C LEU A 87 0.24 -2.93 8.63
N GLY A 88 -0.76 -3.19 9.48
CA GLY A 88 -0.81 -2.72 10.87
C GLY A 88 -1.38 -1.31 11.03
N TRP A 89 -2.24 -0.87 10.13
CA TRP A 89 -2.87 0.46 10.15
C TRP A 89 -3.63 0.79 11.44
N ASP A 90 -4.20 -0.21 12.13
CA ASP A 90 -4.92 -0.04 13.39
C ASP A 90 -4.03 -0.25 14.64
N GLY A 91 -2.73 -0.48 14.44
CA GLY A 91 -1.77 -0.75 15.52
C GLY A 91 -1.31 0.50 16.28
N PRO A 92 -0.36 0.38 17.22
CA PRO A 92 0.22 1.54 17.91
C PRO A 92 0.88 2.51 16.92
N LEU A 93 0.85 3.81 17.25
CA LEU A 93 1.42 4.88 16.44
C LEU A 93 2.52 5.59 17.22
N ASP A 94 3.73 5.63 16.66
CA ASP A 94 4.81 6.46 17.18
C ASP A 94 4.58 7.89 16.66
N ALA A 95 3.76 8.67 17.38
CA ALA A 95 3.30 9.97 16.90
C ALA A 95 4.46 10.90 16.52
N ALA A 96 4.49 11.29 15.24
CA ALA A 96 5.39 12.29 14.68
C ALA A 96 4.60 13.33 13.88
N ASP A 97 5.26 14.45 13.58
CA ASP A 97 4.72 15.46 12.67
C ASP A 97 4.38 14.86 11.30
N PRO A 98 3.37 15.40 10.60
CA PRO A 98 3.04 14.96 9.25
C PRO A 98 4.27 15.10 8.34
N PRO A 99 4.66 14.03 7.62
CA PRO A 99 5.77 14.12 6.70
C PRO A 99 5.39 15.02 5.53
N ARG A 100 6.37 15.79 5.05
CA ARG A 100 6.21 16.61 3.85
C ARG A 100 6.52 15.79 2.62
N LEU A 101 5.58 15.75 1.68
CA LEU A 101 5.76 15.16 0.35
C LEU A 101 5.89 16.29 -0.67
N ASP A 102 7.03 16.38 -1.36
CA ASP A 102 7.20 17.29 -2.50
C ASP A 102 6.64 16.61 -3.75
N VAL A 103 5.35 16.82 -3.99
CA VAL A 103 4.61 16.19 -5.09
C VAL A 103 5.20 16.54 -6.45
N GLU A 104 5.71 17.76 -6.63
CA GLU A 104 6.31 18.17 -7.90
C GLU A 104 7.63 17.45 -8.15
N ALA A 105 8.44 17.26 -7.10
CA ALA A 105 9.64 16.45 -7.21
C ALA A 105 9.33 14.98 -7.50
N GLU A 106 8.37 14.38 -6.79
CA GLU A 106 8.00 12.96 -6.97
C GLU A 106 7.42 12.69 -8.36
N ARG A 107 6.60 13.60 -8.91
CA ARG A 107 6.05 13.51 -10.28
C ARG A 107 7.13 13.40 -11.36
N ARG A 108 8.34 13.91 -11.11
CA ARG A 108 9.47 13.82 -12.06
C ARG A 108 10.20 12.47 -12.02
N LEU A 109 10.08 11.74 -10.92
CA LEU A 109 10.84 10.51 -10.65
C LEU A 109 10.00 9.24 -10.74
N THR A 110 8.68 9.38 -10.75
CA THR A 110 7.73 8.26 -10.79
C THR A 110 7.21 8.04 -12.21
N LEU A 111 7.28 6.79 -12.67
CA LEU A 111 6.74 6.38 -13.96
C LEU A 111 5.24 6.13 -13.81
N GLY A 112 4.41 7.01 -14.37
CA GLY A 112 2.95 6.92 -14.35
C GLY A 112 2.29 8.31 -14.20
N ALA A 113 0.99 8.41 -14.52
CA ALA A 113 0.24 9.64 -14.31
C ALA A 113 -0.18 9.75 -12.84
N TRP A 114 0.24 10.80 -12.15
CA TRP A 114 -0.41 11.25 -10.91
C TRP A 114 -1.77 11.86 -11.25
N GLY A 115 -2.74 11.79 -10.33
CA GLY A 115 -4.04 12.42 -10.55
C GLY A 115 -3.89 13.93 -10.73
N GLU A 116 -4.76 14.53 -11.55
CA GLU A 116 -4.79 15.98 -11.69
C GLU A 116 -5.12 16.60 -10.32
N ARG A 117 -4.37 17.63 -9.95
CA ARG A 117 -4.53 18.31 -8.66
C ARG A 117 -5.97 18.81 -8.59
N ALA A 118 -6.76 18.33 -7.62
CA ALA A 118 -8.08 18.88 -7.38
C ALA A 118 -7.94 20.40 -7.17
N ALA A 119 -8.63 21.19 -7.99
CA ALA A 119 -8.63 22.63 -7.83
C ALA A 119 -9.21 22.97 -6.45
N PRO A 120 -8.64 23.93 -5.72
CA PRO A 120 -9.25 24.41 -4.49
C PRO A 120 -10.62 25.02 -4.82
N GLU A 121 -11.66 24.58 -4.10
CA GLU A 121 -13.00 25.18 -4.10
C GLU A 121 -13.02 26.50 -3.30
#